data_AF-A0AAD5Y6M2-F1
#
_entry.id   AF-A0AAD5Y6M2-F1
#
_cell.length_a   1.000
_cell.length_b   1.000
_cell.length_c   1.000
_cell.angle_alpha   90.00
_cell.angle_beta   90.00
_cell.angle_gamma   90.00
#
_symmetry.space_group_name_H-M   'P 1'
#
loop_
_entity.id
_entity.type
_entity.pdbx_description
1 polymer ?
#
loop_
_entity_poly.entity_id
_entity_poly.type
_entity_poly.pdbx_seq_one_letter_code
_entity_poly.pdbx_strand_id
1 'polypeptide(L)'
;MNNILEKLKKLNISTEQLKELEEDMEEVIRNAEAEVTARGKLLEKGLPPLGLRSGGSSFQSKPYYGIHEPRGRNVEFIPDKFQILKECKKDKLEKVRSLLWMEANTLVDGIETLKTWETEADIQQLVQKALLEVAECCNLGKEIHLISEKIFSFNRQGLNTLRADIAVIRNKFGSIVGVCEVKKPSTGSTRGTSSDDLSDDKLMIQISNYMLELRYTWGLRFVFGILSTYNHWRIVWLKDTDEIAKAATKDEVKASKKIDDSNDTTQYIFGSEILSYNDSNLVETLASVLWKMYLSQIDPPNGLNVDLRKFLCLSTSYGEQIVWDQFKVGTKFSYTMPYHNIEKFILIRTYHHGRDGHVYLASSNSGNLVVLKFLNDNRTGKTEAEIWRKVWSSKRAKVITLYGHQVVQMPFVFHYRKDNERHLGFMPAHQWTSLEPIRSAKDLLASDEIIENGKFDMEKIDEFIDNPTEALKSALKELAKHKIVHLDIEWRHLALLPYPISKDKWTVQPVMIDLSDTRKAVSEDEAWSEMKEKYEKLVLELQTLSRENV
;
A
#
# COMPACT_ATOMS: atom_id res chain seq x y z
N MET A 1 14.74 39.87 -23.94
CA MET A 1 14.96 39.17 -25.22
C MET A 1 15.93 39.92 -26.13
N ASN A 2 15.53 41.06 -26.72
CA ASN A 2 16.37 41.82 -27.66
C ASN A 2 17.76 42.16 -27.10
N ASN A 3 17.86 42.51 -25.81
CA ASN A 3 19.14 42.77 -25.13
C ASN A 3 20.06 41.54 -24.97
N ILE A 4 19.52 40.32 -24.94
CA ILE A 4 20.32 39.08 -24.83
C ILE A 4 20.82 38.68 -26.23
N LEU A 5 19.95 38.71 -27.23
CA LEU A 5 20.30 38.44 -28.63
C LEU A 5 21.35 39.43 -29.17
N GLU A 6 21.23 40.71 -28.83
CA GLU A 6 22.24 41.75 -29.11
C GLU A 6 23.61 41.44 -28.48
N LYS A 7 23.65 40.89 -27.26
CA LYS A 7 24.89 40.51 -26.57
C LYS A 7 25.51 39.26 -27.17
N LEU A 8 24.70 38.30 -27.60
CA LEU A 8 25.15 37.05 -28.21
C LEU A 8 25.67 37.24 -29.64
N LYS A 9 25.06 38.14 -30.42
CA LYS A 9 25.58 38.58 -31.73
C LYS A 9 27.00 39.18 -31.64
N LYS A 10 27.35 39.80 -30.51
CA LYS A 10 28.69 40.35 -30.25
C LYS A 10 29.73 39.27 -29.90
N LEU A 11 29.32 38.02 -29.66
CA LEU A 11 30.19 36.90 -29.29
C LEU A 11 30.54 35.97 -30.48
N ASN A 12 30.32 36.40 -31.74
CA ASN A 12 30.58 35.60 -32.95
C ASN A 12 29.88 34.23 -32.98
N ILE A 13 28.73 34.11 -32.32
CA ILE A 13 27.88 32.92 -32.45
C ILE A 13 27.35 32.85 -33.89
N SER A 14 27.41 31.67 -34.50
CA SER A 14 26.93 31.49 -35.87
C SER A 14 25.43 31.77 -35.98
N THR A 15 24.97 32.16 -37.17
CA THR A 15 23.54 32.41 -37.44
C THR A 15 22.67 31.20 -37.11
N GLU A 16 23.17 29.98 -37.36
CA GLU A 16 22.42 28.74 -37.07
C GLU A 16 22.24 28.54 -35.57
N GLN A 17 23.29 28.75 -34.77
CA GLN A 17 23.23 28.67 -33.30
C GLN A 17 22.36 29.76 -32.69
N LEU A 18 22.33 30.96 -33.30
CA LEU A 18 21.41 32.02 -32.86
C LEU A 18 19.95 31.64 -33.14
N LYS A 19 19.67 30.98 -34.27
CA LYS A 19 18.33 30.53 -34.63
C LYS A 19 17.85 29.40 -33.71
N GLU A 20 18.70 28.40 -33.44
CA GLU A 20 18.43 27.33 -32.47
C GLU A 20 18.12 27.92 -31.09
N LEU A 21 18.91 28.90 -30.63
CA LEU A 21 18.67 29.56 -29.35
C LEU A 21 17.41 30.43 -29.34
N GLU A 22 17.04 31.07 -30.47
CA GLU A 22 15.78 31.79 -30.62
C GLU A 22 14.60 30.82 -30.51
N GLU A 23 14.66 29.66 -31.17
CA GLU A 23 13.65 28.60 -31.10
C GLU A 23 13.52 28.04 -29.66
N ASP A 24 14.63 27.70 -29.01
CA ASP A 24 14.68 27.24 -27.62
C ASP A 24 14.07 28.27 -26.65
N MET A 25 14.41 29.56 -26.83
CA MET A 25 13.95 30.63 -25.95
C MET A 25 12.47 30.97 -26.19
N GLU A 26 11.99 30.93 -27.44
CA GLU A 26 10.57 31.04 -27.76
C GLU A 26 9.77 29.88 -27.15
N GLU A 27 10.30 28.66 -27.15
CA GLU A 27 9.71 27.53 -26.45
C GLU A 27 9.64 27.77 -24.93
N VAL A 28 10.70 28.29 -24.31
CA VAL A 28 10.71 28.65 -22.88
C VAL A 28 9.67 29.73 -22.56
N ILE A 29 9.57 30.79 -23.36
CA ILE A 29 8.57 31.86 -23.16
C ILE A 29 7.16 31.30 -23.28
N ARG A 30 6.89 30.50 -24.33
CA ARG A 30 5.59 29.86 -24.55
C ARG A 30 5.21 28.93 -23.40
N ASN A 31 6.17 28.18 -22.88
CA ASN A 31 5.97 27.31 -21.71
C ASN A 31 5.68 28.13 -20.44
N ALA A 32 6.36 29.26 -20.24
CA ALA A 32 6.12 30.17 -19.12
C ALA A 32 4.75 30.86 -19.21
N GLU A 33 4.34 31.31 -20.39
CA GLU A 33 3.02 31.90 -20.63
C GLU A 33 1.90 30.87 -20.44
N ALA A 34 2.09 29.65 -20.96
CA ALA A 34 1.17 28.54 -20.73
C ALA A 34 1.08 28.20 -19.24
N GLU A 35 2.19 28.24 -18.51
CA GLU A 35 2.25 28.01 -17.06
C GLU A 35 1.49 29.08 -16.28
N VAL A 36 1.70 30.36 -16.59
CA VAL A 36 0.95 31.47 -15.97
C VAL A 36 -0.54 31.34 -16.27
N THR A 37 -0.89 30.98 -17.51
CA THR A 37 -2.28 30.82 -17.95
C THR A 37 -2.95 29.59 -17.34
N ALA A 38 -2.21 28.52 -17.05
CA ALA A 38 -2.72 27.29 -16.47
C ALA A 38 -2.89 27.37 -14.95
N ARG A 39 -2.23 28.34 -14.29
CA ARG A 39 -2.29 28.48 -12.84
C ARG A 39 -3.69 28.86 -12.37
N GLY A 40 -4.26 28.04 -11.50
CA GLY A 40 -5.61 28.24 -10.97
C GLY A 40 -6.74 27.82 -11.91
N LYS A 41 -6.46 27.38 -13.16
CA LYS A 41 -7.51 26.89 -14.08
C LYS A 41 -8.33 25.76 -13.47
N LEU A 42 -7.70 24.88 -12.69
CA LEU A 42 -8.41 23.79 -12.00
C LEU A 42 -9.53 24.32 -11.09
N LEU A 43 -9.23 25.34 -10.28
CA LEU A 43 -10.22 25.98 -9.41
C LEU A 43 -11.26 26.78 -10.20
N GLU A 44 -10.84 27.45 -11.27
CA GLU A 44 -11.68 28.37 -12.04
C GLU A 44 -12.65 27.66 -12.98
N LYS A 45 -12.18 26.63 -13.69
CA LYS A 45 -12.87 25.93 -14.77
C LYS A 45 -13.22 24.46 -14.45
N GLY A 46 -12.74 23.92 -13.33
CA GLY A 46 -12.84 22.48 -13.04
C GLY A 46 -11.75 21.68 -13.77
N LEU A 47 -11.98 20.38 -13.97
CA LEU A 47 -11.10 19.54 -14.77
C LEU A 47 -11.29 19.84 -16.27
N PRO A 48 -10.28 19.66 -17.13
CA PRO A 48 -10.53 19.65 -18.57
C PRO A 48 -11.29 18.37 -18.97
N PRO A 49 -12.22 18.42 -19.95
CA PRO A 49 -12.92 17.23 -20.43
C PRO A 49 -11.99 16.20 -21.05
N LEU A 50 -12.39 14.92 -21.03
CA LEU A 50 -11.72 13.88 -21.83
C LEU A 50 -11.80 14.21 -23.32
N GLY A 51 -10.73 13.85 -24.05
CA GLY A 51 -10.76 13.80 -25.50
C GLY A 51 -11.64 12.66 -26.04
N LEU A 52 -11.69 12.55 -27.37
CA LEU A 52 -12.40 11.47 -28.06
C LEU A 52 -11.78 10.11 -27.73
N ARG A 53 -12.58 9.06 -27.67
CA ARG A 53 -12.08 7.68 -27.56
C ARG A 53 -11.39 7.30 -28.87
N SER A 54 -10.10 6.96 -28.85
CA SER A 54 -9.42 6.35 -30.01
C SER A 54 -9.55 4.82 -29.95
N GLY A 55 -9.73 4.18 -31.12
CA GLY A 55 -9.81 2.71 -31.24
C GLY A 55 -11.19 2.14 -31.60
N GLY A 56 -11.21 1.27 -32.62
CA GLY A 56 -12.42 0.69 -33.24
C GLY A 56 -13.09 -0.46 -32.49
N SER A 57 -12.86 -0.61 -31.17
CA SER A 57 -13.66 -1.54 -30.38
C SER A 57 -15.13 -1.10 -30.45
N SER A 58 -16.06 -2.03 -30.70
CA SER A 58 -17.47 -1.71 -30.88
C SER A 58 -17.95 -0.71 -29.84
N PHE A 59 -18.65 0.33 -30.30
CA PHE A 59 -19.26 1.39 -29.49
C PHE A 59 -20.26 0.86 -28.43
N GLN A 60 -20.38 -0.45 -28.25
CA GLN A 60 -21.27 -1.12 -27.31
C GLN A 60 -20.54 -1.81 -26.15
N SER A 61 -19.22 -1.65 -26.03
CA SER A 61 -18.50 -2.19 -24.87
C SER A 61 -18.93 -1.46 -23.59
N LYS A 62 -19.89 -2.06 -22.87
CA LYS A 62 -20.23 -1.67 -21.49
C LYS A 62 -18.99 -1.81 -20.59
N PRO A 63 -18.85 -0.97 -19.55
CA PRO A 63 -17.81 -1.18 -18.54
C PRO A 63 -17.90 -2.62 -18.01
N TYR A 64 -16.75 -3.28 -17.90
CA TYR A 64 -16.69 -4.62 -17.35
C TYR A 64 -16.45 -4.51 -15.85
N TYR A 65 -17.46 -4.81 -15.05
CA TYR A 65 -17.41 -4.78 -13.59
C TYR A 65 -16.88 -6.08 -12.97
N GLY A 66 -16.33 -7.02 -13.75
CA GLY A 66 -15.92 -8.31 -13.19
C GLY A 66 -17.09 -9.13 -12.62
N ILE A 67 -16.72 -10.24 -11.97
CA ILE A 67 -17.61 -10.98 -11.06
C ILE A 67 -17.04 -10.73 -9.66
N HIS A 68 -17.55 -9.71 -8.99
CA HIS A 68 -17.28 -9.49 -7.58
C HIS A 68 -18.44 -10.06 -6.78
N GLU A 69 -18.19 -11.18 -6.10
CA GLU A 69 -19.14 -11.66 -5.09
C GLU A 69 -19.07 -10.71 -3.88
N PRO A 70 -20.22 -10.32 -3.30
CA PRO A 70 -20.21 -9.72 -1.99
C PRO A 70 -19.48 -10.67 -1.04
N ARG A 71 -18.44 -10.21 -0.32
CA ARG A 71 -17.63 -11.04 0.60
C ARG A 71 -18.43 -11.44 1.85
N GLY A 72 -19.55 -12.13 1.67
CA GLY A 72 -20.49 -12.59 2.69
C GLY A 72 -21.48 -11.55 3.22
N ARG A 73 -21.68 -10.41 2.54
CA ARG A 73 -22.60 -9.33 2.98
C ARG A 73 -23.41 -8.74 1.84
N ASN A 74 -24.70 -8.49 2.05
CA ASN A 74 -25.46 -7.66 1.11
C ASN A 74 -24.93 -6.23 1.15
N VAL A 75 -24.78 -5.59 -0.01
CA VAL A 75 -24.36 -4.19 -0.12
C VAL A 75 -25.58 -3.36 -0.51
N GLU A 76 -25.92 -2.35 0.29
CA GLU A 76 -27.03 -1.44 0.02
C GLU A 76 -26.49 -0.01 -0.12
N PHE A 77 -26.84 0.64 -1.24
CA PHE A 77 -26.43 2.01 -1.53
C PHE A 77 -27.46 3.02 -1.01
N ILE A 78 -27.00 4.00 -0.23
CA ILE A 78 -27.80 5.10 0.30
C ILE A 78 -27.25 6.42 -0.23
N PRO A 79 -27.99 7.15 -1.10
CA PRO A 79 -27.63 8.51 -1.47
C PRO A 79 -27.65 9.42 -0.24
N ASP A 80 -26.58 10.19 -0.02
CA ASP A 80 -26.50 11.16 1.08
C ASP A 80 -25.59 12.35 0.72
N LYS A 81 -25.64 13.41 1.53
CA LYS A 81 -24.90 14.64 1.31
C LYS A 81 -23.50 14.54 1.92
N PHE A 82 -22.49 14.68 1.07
CA PHE A 82 -21.11 14.87 1.51
C PHE A 82 -20.84 16.33 1.85
N GLN A 83 -20.32 16.60 3.05
CA GLN A 83 -20.01 17.96 3.49
C GLN A 83 -18.57 18.33 3.09
N ILE A 84 -18.43 19.44 2.36
CA ILE A 84 -17.14 20.04 2.01
C ILE A 84 -16.55 20.73 3.25
N LEU A 85 -15.29 20.43 3.56
CA LEU A 85 -14.53 21.11 4.61
C LEU A 85 -14.37 22.60 4.31
N LYS A 86 -14.52 23.46 5.30
CA LYS A 86 -14.37 24.93 5.16
C LYS A 86 -12.98 25.31 4.64
N GLU A 87 -11.96 24.57 5.03
CA GLU A 87 -10.57 24.74 4.61
C GLU A 87 -10.32 24.30 3.16
N CYS A 88 -11.26 23.56 2.57
CA CYS A 88 -11.19 23.09 1.18
C CYS A 88 -12.07 23.92 0.24
N LYS A 89 -12.60 25.05 0.70
CA LYS A 89 -13.32 25.99 -0.14
C LYS A 89 -12.40 26.68 -1.14
N LYS A 90 -12.92 26.99 -2.32
CA LYS A 90 -12.20 27.48 -3.50
C LYS A 90 -11.37 28.73 -3.22
N ASP A 91 -11.83 29.60 -2.31
CA ASP A 91 -11.09 30.79 -1.88
C ASP A 91 -9.95 30.50 -0.90
N LYS A 92 -9.89 29.29 -0.35
CA LYS A 92 -8.84 28.79 0.57
C LYS A 92 -7.85 27.84 -0.10
N LEU A 93 -8.20 27.26 -1.24
CA LEU A 93 -7.32 26.37 -2.00
C LEU A 93 -6.22 27.17 -2.73
N GLU A 94 -5.05 26.56 -2.83
CA GLU A 94 -3.93 27.16 -3.56
C GLU A 94 -4.15 27.09 -5.07
N LYS A 95 -3.85 28.21 -5.73
CA LYS A 95 -3.79 28.26 -7.19
C LYS A 95 -2.50 27.60 -7.65
N VAL A 96 -2.57 26.30 -7.91
CA VAL A 96 -1.46 25.52 -8.47
C VAL A 96 -1.50 25.55 -9.99
N ARG A 97 -0.37 25.19 -10.59
CA ARG A 97 -0.25 24.97 -12.03
C ARG A 97 -0.97 23.67 -12.40
N SER A 98 -1.93 23.73 -13.31
CA SER A 98 -2.62 22.52 -13.77
C SER A 98 -1.95 21.93 -15.01
N LEU A 99 -1.27 20.80 -14.85
CA LEU A 99 -0.67 20.03 -15.94
C LEU A 99 -1.74 19.46 -16.87
N LEU A 100 -2.89 19.05 -16.33
CA LEU A 100 -4.04 18.59 -17.11
C LEU A 100 -4.51 19.67 -18.10
N TRP A 101 -4.65 20.92 -17.67
CA TRP A 101 -5.02 22.02 -18.56
C TRP A 101 -3.91 22.43 -19.54
N MET A 102 -2.65 22.10 -19.24
CA MET A 102 -1.56 22.25 -20.23
C MET A 102 -1.58 21.13 -21.28
N GLU A 103 -2.01 19.92 -20.90
CA GLU A 103 -2.21 18.79 -21.80
C GLU A 103 -3.51 18.92 -22.64
N ALA A 104 -4.46 19.75 -22.20
CA ALA A 104 -5.72 20.03 -22.89
C ALA A 104 -5.51 20.97 -24.09
N ASN A 105 -4.92 20.44 -25.16
CA ASN A 105 -4.58 21.21 -26.37
C ASN A 105 -5.40 20.83 -27.61
N THR A 106 -6.33 19.88 -27.49
CA THR A 106 -7.17 19.44 -28.61
C THR A 106 -8.49 20.19 -28.56
N LEU A 107 -8.89 20.82 -29.67
CA LEU A 107 -10.20 21.49 -29.74
C LEU A 107 -11.24 20.52 -30.31
N VAL A 108 -12.26 20.19 -29.51
CA VAL A 108 -13.46 19.46 -29.93
C VAL A 108 -14.65 20.38 -29.75
N ASP A 109 -15.36 20.70 -30.84
CA ASP A 109 -16.46 21.67 -30.83
C ASP A 109 -16.09 23.04 -30.20
N GLY A 110 -14.81 23.45 -30.32
CA GLY A 110 -14.29 24.70 -29.75
C GLY A 110 -13.95 24.65 -28.25
N ILE A 111 -14.01 23.47 -27.63
CA ILE A 111 -13.64 23.25 -26.23
C ILE A 111 -12.27 22.56 -26.17
N GLU A 112 -11.36 23.08 -25.34
CA GLU A 112 -10.07 22.43 -25.03
C GLU A 112 -10.34 21.10 -24.29
N THR A 113 -9.98 19.98 -24.91
CA THR A 113 -10.07 18.63 -24.34
C THR A 113 -8.68 18.06 -24.14
N LEU A 114 -8.58 17.11 -23.22
CA LEU A 114 -7.43 16.22 -23.12
C LEU A 114 -7.24 15.40 -24.40
N LYS A 115 -6.09 14.73 -24.49
CA LYS A 115 -5.80 13.78 -25.58
C LYS A 115 -6.82 12.66 -25.65
N THR A 116 -6.87 11.99 -26.79
CA THR A 116 -7.69 10.81 -26.99
C THR A 116 -7.27 9.69 -26.03
N TRP A 117 -8.22 8.85 -25.63
CA TRP A 117 -7.99 7.71 -24.74
C TRP A 117 -8.48 6.41 -25.38
N GLU A 118 -7.84 5.29 -25.08
CA GLU A 118 -8.16 3.98 -25.70
C GLU A 118 -8.61 2.96 -24.65
N THR A 119 -7.96 3.03 -23.50
CA THR A 119 -8.02 2.03 -22.44
C THR A 119 -8.47 2.61 -21.11
N GLU A 120 -8.81 1.73 -20.18
CA GLU A 120 -9.15 2.12 -18.80
C GLU A 120 -7.90 2.59 -18.05
N ALA A 121 -6.73 2.07 -18.42
CA ALA A 121 -5.44 2.50 -17.89
C ALA A 121 -5.11 3.94 -18.27
N ASP A 122 -5.52 4.41 -19.45
CA ASP A 122 -5.35 5.82 -19.85
C ASP A 122 -6.19 6.73 -18.95
N ILE A 123 -7.46 6.36 -18.72
CA ILE A 123 -8.37 7.09 -17.83
C ILE A 123 -7.84 7.08 -16.40
N GLN A 124 -7.32 5.93 -15.93
CA GLN A 124 -6.75 5.81 -14.60
C GLN A 124 -5.56 6.77 -14.41
N GLN A 125 -4.67 6.88 -15.40
CA GLN A 125 -3.56 7.85 -15.35
C GLN A 125 -4.07 9.29 -15.25
N LEU A 126 -5.11 9.65 -16.01
CA LEU A 126 -5.72 10.98 -15.95
C LEU A 126 -6.40 11.24 -14.60
N VAL A 127 -7.09 10.25 -14.03
CA VAL A 127 -7.69 10.33 -12.69
C VAL A 127 -6.61 10.52 -11.63
N GLN A 128 -5.49 9.80 -11.70
CA GLN A 128 -4.38 9.97 -10.77
C GLN A 128 -3.76 11.36 -10.87
N LYS A 129 -3.53 11.88 -12.09
CA LYS A 129 -3.07 13.26 -12.29
C LYS A 129 -4.04 14.28 -11.68
N ALA A 130 -5.34 14.11 -11.92
CA ALA A 130 -6.38 14.99 -11.36
C ALA A 130 -6.33 15.00 -9.83
N LEU A 131 -6.30 13.83 -9.20
CA LEU A 131 -6.24 13.72 -7.74
C LEU A 131 -4.92 14.27 -7.16
N LEU A 132 -3.78 14.10 -7.85
CA LEU A 132 -2.50 14.70 -7.43
C LEU A 132 -2.54 16.24 -7.51
N GLU A 133 -3.06 16.82 -8.59
CA GLU A 133 -3.19 18.29 -8.70
C GLU A 133 -4.15 18.85 -7.64
N VAL A 134 -5.27 18.15 -7.36
CA VAL A 134 -6.17 18.54 -6.27
C VAL A 134 -5.47 18.43 -4.91
N ALA A 135 -4.63 17.41 -4.71
CA ALA A 135 -3.82 17.28 -3.50
C ALA A 135 -2.84 18.44 -3.36
N GLU A 136 -2.20 18.89 -4.44
CA GLU A 136 -1.36 20.09 -4.43
C GLU A 136 -2.18 21.34 -4.08
N CYS A 137 -3.36 21.55 -4.67
CA CYS A 137 -4.27 22.64 -4.33
C CYS A 137 -4.61 22.71 -2.83
N CYS A 138 -4.62 21.57 -2.13
CA CYS A 138 -4.99 21.50 -0.72
C CYS A 138 -3.79 21.22 0.20
N ASN A 139 -2.55 21.42 -0.25
CA ASN A 139 -1.31 21.19 0.52
C ASN A 139 -1.08 19.75 0.99
N LEU A 140 -1.58 18.77 0.24
CA LEU A 140 -1.34 17.34 0.43
C LEU A 140 -0.39 16.74 -0.63
N GLY A 141 0.10 17.49 -1.62
CA GLY A 141 0.91 16.95 -2.71
C GLY A 141 2.21 16.21 -2.28
N LYS A 142 2.76 16.54 -1.11
CA LYS A 142 3.91 15.83 -0.50
C LYS A 142 3.50 14.81 0.57
N GLU A 143 2.24 14.84 0.96
CA GLU A 143 1.67 14.09 2.08
C GLU A 143 0.94 12.84 1.61
N ILE A 144 0.51 12.80 0.34
CA ILE A 144 -0.13 11.65 -0.26
C ILE A 144 0.55 11.23 -1.57
N HIS A 145 0.48 9.94 -1.85
CA HIS A 145 0.95 9.31 -3.07
C HIS A 145 -0.19 8.48 -3.67
N LEU A 146 -0.35 8.56 -4.98
CA LEU A 146 -1.29 7.74 -5.74
C LEU A 146 -0.52 6.65 -6.45
N ILE A 147 -0.95 5.40 -6.25
CA ILE A 147 -0.31 4.23 -6.85
C ILE A 147 -1.37 3.44 -7.60
N SER A 148 -1.10 3.11 -8.86
CA SER A 148 -1.87 2.11 -9.60
C SER A 148 -1.59 0.74 -8.97
N GLU A 149 -2.52 0.20 -8.20
CA GLU A 149 -2.21 -0.93 -7.34
C GLU A 149 -2.61 -2.27 -7.98
N LYS A 150 -1.61 -3.08 -8.35
CA LYS A 150 -1.79 -4.50 -8.66
C LYS A 150 -1.92 -5.39 -7.41
N ILE A 151 -1.71 -4.81 -6.23
CA ILE A 151 -1.48 -5.54 -4.97
C ILE A 151 -2.82 -5.83 -4.24
N PHE A 152 -3.93 -5.14 -4.56
CA PHE A 152 -5.18 -5.16 -3.78
C PHE A 152 -6.10 -6.36 -3.98
N SER A 153 -5.72 -7.40 -4.72
CA SER A 153 -6.59 -8.58 -4.72
C SER A 153 -5.87 -9.90 -4.78
N PHE A 154 -6.28 -10.72 -3.82
CA PHE A 154 -6.40 -12.15 -3.97
C PHE A 154 -7.57 -12.48 -4.91
N ASN A 155 -7.43 -12.27 -6.23
CA ASN A 155 -8.45 -12.74 -7.17
C ASN A 155 -8.28 -14.23 -7.45
N ARG A 156 -9.41 -14.91 -7.62
CA ARG A 156 -9.54 -16.38 -7.77
C ARG A 156 -8.81 -16.96 -9.00
N GLN A 157 -8.36 -16.10 -9.92
CA GLN A 157 -7.75 -16.48 -11.20
C GLN A 157 -6.22 -16.27 -11.26
N GLY A 158 -5.58 -16.05 -10.11
CA GLY A 158 -4.13 -16.00 -9.96
C GLY A 158 -3.59 -14.62 -9.64
N LEU A 159 -2.44 -14.59 -8.96
CA LEU A 159 -1.65 -13.42 -8.53
C LEU A 159 -1.27 -12.41 -9.64
N ASN A 160 -1.72 -12.60 -10.89
CA ASN A 160 -1.23 -11.86 -12.07
C ASN A 160 -2.31 -11.25 -12.98
N THR A 161 -3.62 -11.35 -12.69
CA THR A 161 -4.67 -10.88 -13.63
C THR A 161 -5.61 -9.81 -13.11
N LEU A 162 -5.30 -9.17 -11.97
CA LEU A 162 -5.97 -7.93 -11.63
C LEU A 162 -5.67 -6.86 -12.69
N ARG A 163 -6.74 -6.40 -13.34
CA ARG A 163 -6.70 -5.13 -14.03
C ARG A 163 -6.45 -4.04 -13.00
N ALA A 164 -5.63 -3.08 -13.38
CA ALA A 164 -5.30 -1.94 -12.56
C ALA A 164 -6.42 -0.90 -12.65
N ASP A 165 -7.65 -1.25 -12.30
CA ASP A 165 -8.79 -0.32 -12.28
C ASP A 165 -8.89 0.48 -10.99
N ILE A 166 -8.01 0.21 -10.01
CA ILE A 166 -7.97 0.93 -8.73
C ILE A 166 -6.70 1.75 -8.61
N ALA A 167 -6.88 3.04 -8.32
CA ALA A 167 -5.83 3.88 -7.77
C ALA A 167 -5.92 3.88 -6.24
N VAL A 168 -4.80 3.69 -5.58
CA VAL A 168 -4.72 3.65 -4.13
C VAL A 168 -4.05 4.92 -3.63
N ILE A 169 -4.64 5.49 -2.58
CA ILE A 169 -4.13 6.70 -1.94
C ILE A 169 -3.37 6.29 -0.70
N ARG A 170 -2.07 6.52 -0.70
CA ARG A 170 -1.18 6.31 0.44
C ARG A 170 -0.77 7.64 1.03
N ASN A 171 -0.56 7.71 2.34
CA ASN A 171 0.11 8.87 2.93
C ASN A 171 1.65 8.76 2.75
N LYS A 172 2.39 9.82 3.09
CA LYS A 172 3.87 9.87 3.05
C LYS A 172 4.56 8.80 3.89
N PHE A 173 3.80 8.15 4.76
CA PHE A 173 4.24 7.08 5.65
C PHE A 173 3.96 5.69 5.09
N GLY A 174 3.48 5.61 3.84
CA GLY A 174 3.19 4.36 3.15
C GLY A 174 1.90 3.67 3.56
N SER A 175 1.11 4.26 4.47
CA SER A 175 -0.17 3.69 4.90
C SER A 175 -1.27 4.02 3.92
N ILE A 176 -2.17 3.07 3.68
CA ILE A 176 -3.28 3.23 2.74
C ILE A 176 -4.44 3.93 3.42
N VAL A 177 -4.85 5.08 2.88
CA VAL A 177 -5.85 5.98 3.49
C VAL A 177 -7.11 6.15 2.64
N GLY A 178 -7.12 5.61 1.43
CA GLY A 178 -8.28 5.66 0.53
C GLY A 178 -8.05 4.89 -0.76
N VAL A 179 -9.14 4.70 -1.51
CA VAL A 179 -9.14 4.03 -2.82
C VAL A 179 -9.97 4.82 -3.81
N CYS A 180 -9.61 4.73 -5.09
CA CYS A 180 -10.35 5.28 -6.21
C CYS A 180 -10.53 4.22 -7.29
N GLU A 181 -11.76 3.78 -7.50
CA GLU A 181 -12.14 2.83 -8.55
C GLU A 181 -12.47 3.59 -9.84
N VAL A 182 -11.79 3.25 -10.92
CA VAL A 182 -11.84 3.95 -12.20
C VAL A 182 -12.48 3.07 -13.25
N LYS A 183 -13.52 3.58 -13.91
CA LYS A 183 -14.20 2.88 -15.02
C LYS A 183 -14.16 3.70 -16.30
N LYS A 184 -14.33 3.01 -17.44
CA LYS A 184 -14.54 3.70 -18.72
C LYS A 184 -15.89 4.42 -18.72
N PRO A 185 -15.98 5.64 -19.26
CA PRO A 185 -17.28 6.28 -19.50
C PRO A 185 -18.05 5.50 -20.58
N SER A 186 -19.36 5.32 -20.38
CA SER A 186 -20.22 4.73 -21.40
C SER A 186 -20.23 5.56 -22.69
N THR A 187 -20.24 4.89 -23.84
CA THR A 187 -20.11 5.47 -25.18
C THR A 187 -21.24 6.42 -25.59
N GLY A 188 -22.38 6.39 -24.89
CA GLY A 188 -23.49 7.34 -25.07
C GLY A 188 -23.34 8.63 -24.25
N SER A 189 -22.33 8.73 -23.39
CA SER A 189 -22.14 9.83 -22.43
C SER A 189 -21.19 10.93 -22.92
N THR A 190 -20.86 10.97 -24.22
CA THR A 190 -19.92 11.96 -24.80
C THR A 190 -20.31 13.43 -24.55
N ARG A 191 -21.52 13.69 -24.02
CA ARG A 191 -21.96 15.02 -23.56
C ARG A 191 -22.48 15.07 -22.11
N GLY A 192 -22.05 14.15 -21.24
CA GLY A 192 -22.24 14.26 -19.79
C GLY A 192 -23.65 13.96 -19.26
N THR A 193 -24.49 13.23 -20.01
CA THR A 193 -25.93 13.09 -19.65
C THR A 193 -26.33 11.77 -19.01
N SER A 194 -25.49 10.72 -19.00
CA SER A 194 -25.81 9.48 -18.27
C SER A 194 -24.89 9.31 -17.06
N SER A 195 -25.30 9.89 -15.94
CA SER A 195 -24.65 9.72 -14.63
C SER A 195 -24.75 8.29 -14.09
N ASP A 196 -25.54 7.41 -14.71
CA ASP A 196 -25.90 6.11 -14.14
C ASP A 196 -24.74 5.11 -14.03
N ASP A 197 -23.63 5.30 -14.77
CA ASP A 197 -22.47 4.40 -14.74
C ASP A 197 -21.90 4.24 -13.32
N LEU A 198 -21.91 5.31 -12.52
CA LEU A 198 -21.39 5.28 -11.16
C LEU A 198 -22.40 4.79 -10.12
N SER A 199 -23.62 4.42 -10.53
CA SER A 199 -24.68 3.90 -9.67
C SER A 199 -24.92 2.39 -9.86
N ASP A 200 -24.10 1.71 -10.66
CA ASP A 200 -24.22 0.27 -10.89
C ASP A 200 -23.96 -0.54 -9.59
N ASP A 201 -24.87 -1.45 -9.25
CA ASP A 201 -24.77 -2.28 -8.03
C ASP A 201 -23.48 -3.10 -7.98
N LYS A 202 -22.98 -3.59 -9.12
CA LYS A 202 -21.73 -4.36 -9.16
C LYS A 202 -20.53 -3.47 -8.87
N LEU A 203 -20.56 -2.22 -9.34
CA LEU A 203 -19.54 -1.23 -9.01
C LEU A 203 -19.57 -0.91 -7.51
N MET A 204 -20.76 -0.77 -6.92
CA MET A 204 -20.92 -0.57 -5.47
C MET A 204 -20.37 -1.75 -4.67
N ILE A 205 -20.65 -2.99 -5.08
CA ILE A 205 -20.07 -4.19 -4.47
C ILE A 205 -18.54 -4.18 -4.60
N GLN A 206 -18.01 -3.85 -5.79
CA GLN A 206 -16.58 -3.78 -6.06
C GLN A 206 -15.88 -2.79 -5.13
N ILE A 207 -16.32 -1.52 -5.09
CA ILE A 207 -15.71 -0.50 -4.20
C ILE A 207 -15.91 -0.85 -2.72
N SER A 208 -17.05 -1.46 -2.34
CA SER A 208 -17.28 -1.93 -0.97
C SER A 208 -16.20 -2.89 -0.51
N ASN A 209 -15.80 -3.82 -1.37
CA ASN A 209 -14.84 -4.85 -1.02
C ASN A 209 -13.46 -4.24 -0.75
N TYR A 210 -13.06 -3.23 -1.53
CA TYR A 210 -11.82 -2.48 -1.29
C TYR A 210 -11.89 -1.63 -0.02
N MET A 211 -12.99 -0.94 0.21
CA MET A 211 -13.20 -0.14 1.43
C MET A 211 -13.21 -1.01 2.69
N LEU A 212 -13.88 -2.16 2.66
CA LEU A 212 -13.82 -3.13 3.75
C LEU A 212 -12.42 -3.68 3.96
N GLU A 213 -11.63 -3.82 2.90
CA GLU A 213 -10.23 -4.20 3.03
C GLU A 213 -9.39 -3.11 3.72
N LEU A 214 -9.63 -1.83 3.44
CA LEU A 214 -9.02 -0.74 4.22
C LEU A 214 -9.43 -0.81 5.70
N ARG A 215 -10.70 -1.03 5.98
CA ARG A 215 -11.21 -1.16 7.35
C ARG A 215 -10.55 -2.31 8.09
N TYR A 216 -10.57 -3.49 7.50
CA TYR A 216 -10.28 -4.75 8.17
C TYR A 216 -8.82 -5.21 8.02
N THR A 217 -8.14 -4.87 6.94
CA THR A 217 -6.71 -5.21 6.73
C THR A 217 -5.79 -4.06 7.12
N TRP A 218 -6.24 -2.82 6.99
CA TRP A 218 -5.42 -1.66 7.35
C TRP A 218 -5.83 -1.02 8.68
N GLY A 219 -7.03 -1.29 9.19
CA GLY A 219 -7.51 -0.69 10.45
C GLY A 219 -7.96 0.75 10.28
N LEU A 220 -8.21 1.19 9.05
CA LEU A 220 -8.61 2.56 8.76
C LEU A 220 -9.98 2.85 9.41
N ARG A 221 -10.05 3.88 10.27
CA ARG A 221 -11.27 4.20 11.03
C ARG A 221 -12.36 4.89 10.23
N PHE A 222 -11.97 5.80 9.35
CA PHE A 222 -12.90 6.54 8.50
C PHE A 222 -12.57 6.19 7.06
N VAL A 223 -13.45 5.41 6.45
CA VAL A 223 -13.18 4.78 5.16
C VAL A 223 -13.98 5.47 4.08
N PHE A 224 -13.24 6.09 3.17
CA PHE A 224 -13.77 6.73 1.97
C PHE A 224 -13.28 5.98 0.73
N GLY A 225 -14.11 6.01 -0.31
CA GLY A 225 -13.79 5.60 -1.66
C GLY A 225 -14.16 6.70 -2.65
N ILE A 226 -13.51 6.70 -3.81
CA ILE A 226 -13.85 7.55 -4.95
C ILE A 226 -14.23 6.62 -6.11
N LEU A 227 -15.35 6.92 -6.77
CA LEU A 227 -15.72 6.31 -8.03
C LEU A 227 -15.53 7.34 -9.13
N SER A 228 -14.88 6.97 -10.23
CA SER A 228 -14.64 7.92 -11.32
C SER A 228 -14.71 7.27 -12.70
N THR A 229 -15.34 7.97 -13.64
CA THR A 229 -15.14 7.75 -15.09
C THR A 229 -14.29 8.85 -15.72
N TYR A 230 -13.61 9.64 -14.86
CA TYR A 230 -13.06 10.96 -15.13
C TYR A 230 -14.11 12.03 -15.49
N ASN A 231 -15.08 11.72 -16.35
CA ASN A 231 -16.17 12.63 -16.69
C ASN A 231 -17.15 12.85 -15.53
N HIS A 232 -17.31 11.83 -14.69
CA HIS A 232 -18.16 11.85 -13.51
C HIS A 232 -17.40 11.32 -12.31
N TRP A 233 -17.72 11.85 -11.13
CA TRP A 233 -17.10 11.52 -9.86
C TRP A 233 -18.16 11.32 -8.80
N ARG A 234 -17.95 10.37 -7.90
CA ARG A 234 -18.77 10.17 -6.71
C ARG A 234 -17.88 9.83 -5.53
N ILE A 235 -18.17 10.45 -4.40
CA ILE A 235 -17.56 10.08 -3.12
C ILE A 235 -18.45 9.05 -2.45
N VAL A 236 -17.88 7.96 -1.96
CA VAL A 236 -18.59 6.94 -1.19
C VAL A 236 -17.92 6.72 0.16
N TRP A 237 -18.70 6.35 1.18
CA TRP A 237 -18.20 6.07 2.52
C TRP A 237 -18.98 4.94 3.20
N LEU A 238 -18.36 4.29 4.19
CA LEU A 238 -19.04 3.30 5.02
C LEU A 238 -19.98 4.00 6.02
N LYS A 239 -21.03 3.29 6.45
CA LYS A 239 -22.01 3.78 7.44
C LYS A 239 -21.41 4.43 8.68
N ASP A 240 -20.40 3.81 9.27
CA ASP A 240 -19.71 4.31 10.46
C ASP A 240 -18.74 5.48 10.19
N THR A 241 -18.64 5.91 8.94
CA THR A 241 -17.88 7.08 8.48
C THR A 241 -18.81 8.27 8.20
N ASP A 242 -20.12 8.13 8.36
CA ASP A 242 -21.11 9.14 7.99
C ASP A 242 -20.98 10.46 8.77
N GLU A 243 -20.69 10.39 10.08
CA GLU A 243 -20.40 11.57 10.89
C GLU A 243 -19.23 12.38 10.30
N ILE A 244 -18.18 11.69 9.84
CA ILE A 244 -17.00 12.31 9.23
C ILE A 244 -17.30 12.82 7.82
N ALA A 245 -18.11 12.11 7.05
CA ALA A 245 -18.58 12.60 5.76
C ALA A 245 -19.33 13.93 5.91
N LYS A 246 -20.04 14.12 7.03
CA LYS A 246 -20.81 15.32 7.39
C LYS A 246 -20.01 16.38 8.16
N ALA A 247 -18.79 16.08 8.62
CA ALA A 247 -17.90 17.04 9.25
C ALA A 247 -17.55 18.20 8.30
N ALA A 248 -17.57 19.42 8.82
CA ALA A 248 -17.36 20.68 8.11
C ALA A 248 -15.97 21.27 8.34
N THR A 249 -15.18 20.78 9.31
CA THR A 249 -13.83 21.27 9.61
C THR A 249 -12.84 20.12 9.83
N LYS A 250 -11.55 20.38 9.63
CA LYS A 250 -10.50 19.36 9.89
C LYS A 250 -10.42 18.96 11.35
N ASP A 251 -10.75 19.87 12.27
CA ASP A 251 -10.71 19.61 13.70
C ASP A 251 -11.85 18.69 14.15
N GLU A 252 -13.05 18.83 13.57
CA GLU A 252 -14.14 17.86 13.76
C GLU A 252 -13.72 16.45 13.33
N VAL A 253 -13.04 16.32 12.17
CA VAL A 253 -12.51 15.03 11.69
C VAL A 253 -11.52 14.42 12.68
N LYS A 254 -10.60 15.22 13.22
CA LYS A 254 -9.59 14.76 14.19
C LYS A 254 -10.20 14.39 15.55
N ALA A 255 -11.24 15.11 15.98
CA ALA A 255 -11.87 14.94 17.28
C ALA A 255 -12.86 13.77 17.33
N SER A 256 -13.33 13.31 16.17
CA SER A 256 -14.30 12.23 16.11
C SER A 256 -13.75 10.90 16.61
N LYS A 257 -14.65 10.10 17.17
CA LYS A 257 -14.36 8.77 17.72
C LYS A 257 -14.90 7.71 16.79
N LYS A 258 -14.27 6.53 16.83
CA LYS A 258 -14.75 5.37 16.09
C LYS A 258 -16.15 5.00 16.57
N ILE A 259 -17.08 4.85 15.64
CA ILE A 259 -18.39 4.23 15.87
C ILE A 259 -18.22 2.73 15.60
N ASP A 260 -18.67 1.89 16.55
CA ASP A 260 -18.63 0.44 16.37
C ASP A 260 -19.83 -0.05 15.57
N ASP A 261 -19.60 -0.70 14.42
CA ASP A 261 -20.63 -1.22 13.49
C ASP A 261 -20.60 -2.76 13.45
N SER A 262 -20.26 -3.39 14.57
CA SER A 262 -19.85 -4.80 14.64
C SER A 262 -20.95 -5.83 14.33
N ASN A 263 -22.23 -5.44 14.26
CA ASN A 263 -23.35 -6.39 14.20
C ASN A 263 -24.23 -6.34 12.93
N ASP A 264 -23.93 -5.50 11.94
CA ASP A 264 -24.76 -5.44 10.73
C ASP A 264 -24.36 -6.50 9.69
N THR A 265 -25.31 -7.34 9.30
CA THR A 265 -25.14 -8.29 8.19
C THR A 265 -25.20 -7.60 6.83
N THR A 266 -25.83 -6.43 6.77
CA THR A 266 -25.91 -5.58 5.57
C THR A 266 -24.83 -4.51 5.64
N GLN A 267 -24.02 -4.42 4.59
CA GLN A 267 -23.07 -3.34 4.43
C GLN A 267 -23.76 -2.17 3.74
N TYR A 268 -24.00 -1.10 4.48
CA TYR A 268 -24.47 0.15 3.90
C TYR A 268 -23.28 0.96 3.35
N ILE A 269 -23.41 1.38 2.09
CA ILE A 269 -22.54 2.36 1.45
C ILE A 269 -23.32 3.61 1.21
N PHE A 270 -22.81 4.71 1.74
CA PHE A 270 -23.33 6.03 1.49
C PHE A 270 -22.60 6.63 0.29
N GLY A 271 -23.26 7.46 -0.48
CA GLY A 271 -22.60 8.16 -1.58
C GLY A 271 -23.15 9.53 -1.86
N SER A 272 -22.25 10.42 -2.29
CA SER A 272 -22.59 11.75 -2.73
C SER A 272 -23.43 11.73 -4.01
N GLU A 273 -23.95 12.90 -4.34
CA GLU A 273 -24.35 13.18 -5.73
C GLU A 273 -23.19 12.92 -6.70
N ILE A 274 -23.54 12.71 -7.97
CA ILE A 274 -22.55 12.52 -9.03
C ILE A 274 -22.16 13.88 -9.56
N LEU A 275 -20.88 14.20 -9.49
CA LEU A 275 -20.31 15.47 -9.91
C LEU A 275 -19.69 15.29 -11.29
N SER A 276 -20.09 16.10 -12.26
CA SER A 276 -19.43 16.17 -13.57
C SER A 276 -18.03 16.79 -13.43
N TYR A 277 -17.14 16.51 -14.38
CA TYR A 277 -15.76 17.01 -14.40
C TYR A 277 -15.64 18.54 -14.31
N ASN A 278 -16.67 19.27 -14.76
CA ASN A 278 -16.79 20.73 -14.74
C ASN A 278 -17.72 21.26 -13.63
N ASP A 279 -18.17 20.41 -12.70
CA ASP A 279 -18.97 20.86 -11.57
C ASP A 279 -18.15 21.81 -10.69
N SER A 280 -18.75 22.96 -10.34
CA SER A 280 -18.09 24.01 -9.56
C SER A 280 -17.61 23.56 -8.17
N ASN A 281 -18.22 22.50 -7.61
CA ASN A 281 -17.90 21.92 -6.31
C ASN A 281 -16.96 20.71 -6.41
N LEU A 282 -16.63 20.22 -7.61
CA LEU A 282 -15.85 18.99 -7.77
C LEU A 282 -14.49 19.09 -7.08
N VAL A 283 -13.72 20.16 -7.37
CA VAL A 283 -12.37 20.32 -6.83
C VAL A 283 -12.38 20.48 -5.30
N GLU A 284 -13.35 21.25 -4.78
CA GLU A 284 -13.54 21.39 -3.32
C GLU A 284 -13.90 20.04 -2.65
N THR A 285 -14.76 19.26 -3.31
CA THR A 285 -15.20 17.94 -2.85
C THR A 285 -14.05 16.94 -2.83
N LEU A 286 -13.27 16.89 -3.92
CA LEU A 286 -12.07 16.04 -4.01
C LEU A 286 -11.01 16.47 -2.98
N ALA A 287 -10.77 17.76 -2.80
CA ALA A 287 -9.85 18.25 -1.78
C ALA A 287 -10.32 17.86 -0.36
N SER A 288 -11.62 17.99 -0.10
CA SER A 288 -12.25 17.63 1.18
C SER A 288 -12.11 16.14 1.49
N VAL A 289 -12.42 15.25 0.53
CA VAL A 289 -12.27 13.80 0.75
C VAL A 289 -10.82 13.39 0.93
N LEU A 290 -9.86 13.99 0.19
CA LEU A 290 -8.43 13.69 0.36
C LEU A 290 -7.93 14.08 1.76
N TRP A 291 -8.37 15.21 2.29
CA TRP A 291 -8.08 15.59 3.69
C TRP A 291 -8.72 14.65 4.70
N LYS A 292 -9.99 14.24 4.49
CA LYS A 292 -10.67 13.29 5.38
C LYS A 292 -10.00 11.92 5.37
N MET A 293 -9.57 11.44 4.19
CA MET A 293 -8.76 10.24 4.04
C MET A 293 -7.43 10.38 4.80
N TYR A 294 -6.67 11.45 4.55
CA TYR A 294 -5.37 11.68 5.19
C TYR A 294 -5.46 11.78 6.72
N LEU A 295 -6.49 12.43 7.25
CA LEU A 295 -6.73 12.58 8.69
C LEU A 295 -7.35 11.34 9.34
N SER A 296 -7.76 10.35 8.54
CA SER A 296 -8.33 9.12 9.05
C SER A 296 -7.30 8.37 9.88
N GLN A 297 -7.62 8.19 11.16
CA GLN A 297 -6.76 7.44 12.06
C GLN A 297 -6.75 5.97 11.66
N ILE A 298 -5.58 5.36 11.79
CA ILE A 298 -5.39 3.94 11.57
C ILE A 298 -5.33 3.29 12.94
N ASP A 299 -6.28 2.41 13.23
CA ASP A 299 -6.16 1.50 14.36
C ASP A 299 -5.03 0.52 14.05
N PRO A 300 -3.87 0.64 14.70
CA PRO A 300 -2.88 -0.41 14.59
C PRO A 300 -3.52 -1.72 15.07
N PRO A 301 -3.09 -2.88 14.53
CA PRO A 301 -3.50 -4.18 15.04
C PRO A 301 -2.85 -4.39 16.43
N ASN A 302 -3.29 -3.63 17.42
CA ASN A 302 -2.88 -3.78 18.81
C ASN A 302 -3.75 -4.88 19.41
N GLY A 303 -3.13 -5.81 20.12
CA GLY A 303 -3.81 -7.01 20.61
C GLY A 303 -4.95 -6.81 21.60
N LEU A 304 -5.24 -5.58 22.04
CA LEU A 304 -6.46 -5.27 22.80
C LEU A 304 -7.73 -5.17 21.93
N ASN A 305 -7.59 -5.04 20.60
CA ASN A 305 -8.73 -4.91 19.67
C ASN A 305 -8.70 -5.93 18.52
N VAL A 306 -7.81 -6.93 18.56
CA VAL A 306 -7.76 -7.98 17.51
C VAL A 306 -9.03 -8.84 17.51
N ASP A 307 -9.66 -8.96 18.66
CA ASP A 307 -10.94 -9.62 18.85
C ASP A 307 -12.15 -8.75 18.53
N LEU A 308 -11.97 -7.48 18.12
CA LEU A 308 -13.02 -6.58 17.60
C LEU A 308 -12.91 -6.37 16.08
N ARG A 309 -11.83 -6.86 15.49
CA ARG A 309 -11.48 -6.63 14.09
C ARG A 309 -11.67 -7.91 13.28
N LYS A 310 -12.38 -7.79 12.16
CA LYS A 310 -12.39 -8.84 11.15
C LYS A 310 -11.10 -8.75 10.34
N PHE A 311 -10.61 -9.89 9.90
CA PHE A 311 -9.37 -10.10 9.17
C PHE A 311 -9.62 -11.07 8.02
N LEU A 312 -8.76 -11.03 7.02
CA LEU A 312 -8.88 -11.96 5.90
C LEU A 312 -8.53 -13.37 6.38
N CYS A 313 -9.45 -14.31 6.22
CA CYS A 313 -9.22 -15.71 6.55
C CYS A 313 -9.06 -16.54 5.28
N LEU A 314 -7.94 -17.27 5.20
CA LEU A 314 -7.61 -18.18 4.12
C LEU A 314 -7.73 -19.62 4.59
N SER A 315 -8.43 -20.44 3.80
CA SER A 315 -8.62 -21.85 4.09
C SER A 315 -7.66 -22.73 3.28
N THR A 316 -7.20 -23.84 3.86
CA THR A 316 -6.46 -24.91 3.15
C THR A 316 -7.41 -25.89 2.45
N SER A 317 -8.70 -25.92 2.80
CA SER A 317 -9.66 -26.79 2.12
C SER A 317 -9.92 -26.28 0.70
N TYR A 318 -9.93 -27.23 -0.26
CA TYR A 318 -10.09 -26.91 -1.67
C TYR A 318 -11.49 -26.34 -1.92
N GLY A 319 -11.57 -25.13 -2.48
CA GLY A 319 -12.82 -24.52 -2.94
C GLY A 319 -13.46 -23.48 -2.02
N GLU A 320 -12.94 -23.26 -0.81
CA GLU A 320 -13.48 -22.25 0.10
C GLU A 320 -13.07 -20.81 -0.26
N GLN A 321 -14.03 -19.92 -0.03
CA GLN A 321 -13.96 -18.49 -0.30
C GLN A 321 -13.00 -17.80 0.68
N ILE A 322 -12.44 -16.68 0.23
CA ILE A 322 -11.81 -15.71 1.12
C ILE A 322 -12.93 -15.08 1.95
N VAL A 323 -12.90 -15.31 3.26
CA VAL A 323 -13.92 -14.80 4.18
C VAL A 323 -13.31 -13.81 5.18
N TRP A 324 -14.13 -12.90 5.66
CA TRP A 324 -13.76 -12.03 6.78
C TRP A 324 -14.10 -12.75 8.09
N ASP A 325 -13.08 -13.06 8.89
CA ASP A 325 -13.23 -13.77 10.18
C ASP A 325 -12.56 -12.98 11.31
N GLN A 326 -12.84 -13.32 12.56
CA GLN A 326 -12.42 -12.56 13.75
C GLN A 326 -11.79 -13.50 14.77
N PHE A 327 -10.81 -13.01 15.51
CA PHE A 327 -10.26 -13.78 16.64
C PHE A 327 -11.32 -13.94 17.72
N LYS A 328 -11.28 -15.07 18.44
CA LYS A 328 -12.11 -15.22 19.64
C LYS A 328 -11.69 -14.17 20.67
N VAL A 329 -12.65 -13.60 21.38
CA VAL A 329 -12.39 -12.69 22.52
C VAL A 329 -11.39 -13.33 23.48
N GLY A 330 -10.34 -12.57 23.83
CA GLY A 330 -9.26 -13.02 24.70
C GLY A 330 -8.26 -14.00 24.05
N THR A 331 -8.26 -14.14 22.71
CA THR A 331 -7.22 -14.90 21.99
C THR A 331 -5.86 -14.29 22.31
N LYS A 332 -4.96 -15.09 22.88
CA LYS A 332 -3.57 -14.70 23.10
C LYS A 332 -2.70 -15.23 21.96
N PHE A 333 -1.71 -14.43 21.55
CA PHE A 333 -0.80 -14.87 20.51
C PHE A 333 0.34 -15.71 21.08
N SER A 334 0.82 -16.66 20.27
CA SER A 334 2.01 -17.46 20.58
C SER A 334 2.94 -17.55 19.39
N TYR A 335 4.24 -17.37 19.62
CA TYR A 335 5.32 -17.61 18.67
C TYR A 335 5.53 -19.09 18.33
N THR A 336 4.92 -20.01 19.08
CA THR A 336 5.01 -21.43 18.75
C THR A 336 4.24 -21.68 17.46
N MET A 337 4.96 -22.16 16.43
CA MET A 337 4.36 -22.65 15.20
C MET A 337 3.23 -23.66 15.51
N PRO A 338 2.13 -23.67 14.78
CA PRO A 338 0.99 -24.56 15.02
C PRO A 338 1.29 -26.04 14.74
N TYR A 339 0.80 -26.95 15.59
CA TYR A 339 1.14 -28.40 15.60
C TYR A 339 0.45 -29.23 14.51
N HIS A 340 -0.76 -28.87 14.09
CA HIS A 340 -1.63 -29.69 13.25
C HIS A 340 -1.84 -29.10 11.85
N ASN A 341 -2.57 -29.83 11.00
CA ASN A 341 -3.13 -29.27 9.77
C ASN A 341 -4.14 -28.19 10.15
N ILE A 342 -3.65 -26.95 10.21
CA ILE A 342 -4.54 -25.80 10.33
C ILE A 342 -5.34 -25.70 9.06
N GLU A 343 -6.65 -25.64 9.22
CA GLU A 343 -7.55 -25.41 8.11
C GLU A 343 -7.63 -23.93 7.75
N LYS A 344 -7.47 -23.03 8.72
CA LYS A 344 -7.72 -21.58 8.57
C LYS A 344 -6.59 -20.71 9.09
N PHE A 345 -6.13 -19.79 8.25
CA PHE A 345 -5.15 -18.77 8.59
C PHE A 345 -5.79 -17.39 8.54
N ILE A 346 -5.74 -16.66 9.65
CA ILE A 346 -6.20 -15.29 9.75
C ILE A 346 -5.01 -14.37 9.44
N LEU A 347 -5.07 -13.63 8.32
CA LEU A 347 -4.03 -12.69 7.92
C LEU A 347 -4.12 -11.44 8.79
N ILE A 348 -3.10 -11.24 9.62
CA ILE A 348 -3.02 -10.09 10.53
C ILE A 348 -2.46 -8.89 9.79
N ARG A 349 -1.42 -9.11 8.97
CA ARG A 349 -0.66 -8.02 8.36
C ARG A 349 0.11 -8.46 7.12
N THR A 350 0.25 -7.56 6.15
CA THR A 350 1.18 -7.70 5.03
C THR A 350 2.56 -7.12 5.42
N TYR A 351 3.65 -7.87 5.20
CA TYR A 351 5.01 -7.35 5.35
C TYR A 351 5.43 -6.60 4.11
N HIS A 352 5.80 -7.32 3.04
CA HIS A 352 6.32 -6.73 1.83
C HIS A 352 5.87 -7.50 0.59
N HIS A 353 6.10 -6.83 -0.53
CA HIS A 353 5.96 -7.33 -1.88
C HIS A 353 7.35 -7.36 -2.50
N GLY A 354 7.79 -8.54 -2.91
CA GLY A 354 9.11 -8.73 -3.51
C GLY A 354 9.05 -9.47 -4.83
N ARG A 355 10.21 -9.67 -5.43
CA ARG A 355 10.40 -10.52 -6.62
C ARG A 355 9.79 -11.93 -6.42
N ASP A 356 9.86 -12.44 -5.20
CA ASP A 356 9.46 -13.80 -4.86
C ASP A 356 7.99 -13.95 -4.48
N GLY A 357 7.25 -12.84 -4.40
CA GLY A 357 5.82 -12.80 -4.13
C GLY A 357 5.45 -11.98 -2.89
N HIS A 358 4.42 -12.43 -2.17
CA HIS A 358 3.79 -11.69 -1.06
C HIS A 358 4.09 -12.38 0.27
N VAL A 359 4.44 -11.60 1.29
CA VAL A 359 4.68 -12.12 2.65
C VAL A 359 3.69 -11.54 3.64
N TYR A 360 3.01 -12.41 4.38
CA TYR A 360 2.02 -12.03 5.39
C TYR A 360 2.40 -12.58 6.76
N LEU A 361 2.17 -11.78 7.80
CA LEU A 361 1.94 -12.27 9.15
C LEU A 361 0.51 -12.81 9.21
N ALA A 362 0.39 -14.06 9.64
CA ALA A 362 -0.89 -14.69 9.90
C ALA A 362 -0.88 -15.36 11.27
N SER A 363 -2.07 -15.77 11.69
CA SER A 363 -2.24 -16.60 12.88
C SER A 363 -3.22 -17.73 12.60
N SER A 364 -3.07 -18.83 13.34
CA SER A 364 -4.14 -19.81 13.43
C SER A 364 -5.33 -19.24 14.22
N ASN A 365 -6.47 -19.91 14.16
CA ASN A 365 -7.62 -19.58 15.02
C ASN A 365 -7.33 -19.74 16.53
N SER A 366 -6.22 -20.38 16.89
CA SER A 366 -5.74 -20.55 18.27
C SER A 366 -4.66 -19.53 18.68
N GLY A 367 -4.36 -18.53 17.83
CA GLY A 367 -3.38 -17.49 18.16
C GLY A 367 -1.92 -17.85 17.83
N ASN A 368 -1.64 -18.98 17.18
CA ASN A 368 -0.26 -19.32 16.80
C ASN A 368 0.21 -18.49 15.61
N LEU A 369 1.18 -17.61 15.82
CA LEU A 369 1.75 -16.75 14.79
C LEU A 369 2.57 -17.56 13.77
N VAL A 370 2.38 -17.22 12.51
CA VAL A 370 3.11 -17.80 11.38
C VAL A 370 3.38 -16.73 10.34
N VAL A 371 4.41 -16.95 9.53
CA VAL A 371 4.65 -16.17 8.31
C VAL A 371 4.26 -17.01 7.11
N LEU A 372 3.50 -16.41 6.20
CA LEU A 372 3.02 -17.01 4.95
C LEU A 372 3.66 -16.28 3.77
N LYS A 373 4.58 -16.95 3.07
CA LYS A 373 5.22 -16.44 1.84
C LYS A 373 4.56 -17.09 0.62
N PHE A 374 3.74 -16.33 -0.09
CA PHE A 374 3.13 -16.72 -1.36
C PHE A 374 4.20 -16.64 -2.44
N LEU A 375 4.41 -17.75 -3.14
CA LEU A 375 5.50 -17.86 -4.10
C LEU A 375 5.02 -17.67 -5.52
N ASN A 376 5.86 -17.03 -6.33
CA ASN A 376 5.71 -17.02 -7.78
C ASN A 376 6.19 -18.34 -8.43
N ASP A 377 7.17 -19.02 -7.81
CA ASP A 377 7.71 -20.32 -8.26
C ASP A 377 7.63 -21.36 -7.13
N ASN A 378 7.00 -22.50 -7.41
CA ASN A 378 6.82 -23.59 -6.46
C ASN A 378 8.12 -24.30 -6.05
N ARG A 379 9.18 -24.24 -6.90
CA ARG A 379 10.42 -24.98 -6.64
C ARG A 379 11.20 -24.38 -5.47
N THR A 380 11.30 -23.06 -5.41
CA THR A 380 12.05 -22.34 -4.37
C THR A 380 11.45 -22.57 -2.97
N GLY A 381 10.12 -22.68 -2.89
CA GLY A 381 9.40 -22.88 -1.63
C GLY A 381 9.76 -24.12 -0.84
N LYS A 382 9.96 -25.25 -1.54
CA LYS A 382 10.28 -26.52 -0.89
C LYS A 382 11.67 -26.48 -0.26
N THR A 383 12.63 -25.90 -0.97
CA THR A 383 14.00 -25.68 -0.49
C THR A 383 14.00 -24.77 0.73
N GLU A 384 13.34 -23.61 0.66
CA GLU A 384 13.25 -22.67 1.77
C GLU A 384 12.63 -23.32 3.02
N ALA A 385 11.50 -24.02 2.88
CA ALA A 385 10.88 -24.75 3.98
C ALA A 385 11.79 -25.85 4.58
N GLU A 386 12.60 -26.50 3.74
CA GLU A 386 13.54 -27.53 4.17
C GLU A 386 14.70 -26.94 4.97
N ILE A 387 15.22 -25.78 4.58
CA ILE A 387 16.27 -25.07 5.31
C ILE A 387 15.74 -24.66 6.70
N TRP A 388 14.51 -24.12 6.78
CA TRP A 388 13.86 -23.82 8.06
C TRP A 388 13.78 -25.04 9.00
N ARG A 389 13.46 -26.22 8.46
CA ARG A 389 13.39 -27.46 9.25
C ARG A 389 14.77 -27.95 9.69
N LYS A 390 15.77 -27.88 8.80
CA LYS A 390 17.10 -28.47 9.00
C LYS A 390 18.04 -27.60 9.83
N VAL A 391 18.08 -26.31 9.53
CA VAL A 391 19.04 -25.37 10.13
C VAL A 391 18.45 -24.75 11.40
N TRP A 392 17.23 -24.25 11.32
CA TRP A 392 16.62 -23.47 12.40
C TRP A 392 15.72 -24.31 13.31
N SER A 393 15.77 -25.64 13.19
CA SER A 393 14.97 -26.59 13.98
C SER A 393 13.46 -26.31 13.96
N SER A 394 12.95 -25.54 12.99
CA SER A 394 11.53 -25.25 12.83
C SER A 394 10.87 -26.42 12.12
N LYS A 395 10.70 -27.52 12.86
CA LYS A 395 10.18 -28.82 12.35
C LYS A 395 8.84 -28.71 11.60
N ARG A 396 8.12 -27.60 11.77
CA ARG A 396 6.78 -27.36 11.23
C ARG A 396 6.75 -26.44 10.01
N ALA A 397 7.88 -25.86 9.62
CA ALA A 397 7.94 -25.12 8.37
C ALA A 397 7.62 -26.07 7.20
N LYS A 398 6.74 -25.67 6.28
CA LYS A 398 6.26 -26.51 5.18
C LYS A 398 5.68 -25.66 4.05
N VAL A 399 5.52 -26.28 2.88
CA VAL A 399 4.73 -25.69 1.79
C VAL A 399 3.29 -26.19 1.92
N ILE A 400 2.34 -25.27 1.92
CA ILE A 400 0.90 -25.55 1.93
C ILE A 400 0.25 -24.95 0.68
N THR A 401 -0.97 -25.37 0.38
CA THR A 401 -1.81 -24.72 -0.63
C THR A 401 -2.83 -23.84 0.06
N LEU A 402 -2.83 -22.55 -0.24
CA LEU A 402 -3.86 -21.61 0.20
C LEU A 402 -4.43 -20.93 -1.03
N TYR A 403 -5.76 -20.99 -1.19
CA TYR A 403 -6.45 -20.35 -2.31
C TYR A 403 -5.86 -20.72 -3.69
N GLY A 404 -5.49 -21.99 -3.87
CA GLY A 404 -4.87 -22.49 -5.11
C GLY A 404 -3.39 -22.12 -5.30
N HIS A 405 -2.78 -21.35 -4.40
CA HIS A 405 -1.38 -20.94 -4.44
C HIS A 405 -0.51 -21.78 -3.50
N GLN A 406 0.72 -22.10 -3.92
CA GLN A 406 1.72 -22.65 -3.00
C GLN A 406 2.26 -21.53 -2.10
N VAL A 407 2.27 -21.81 -0.80
CA VAL A 407 2.68 -20.85 0.23
C VAL A 407 3.66 -21.55 1.16
N VAL A 408 4.80 -20.91 1.43
CA VAL A 408 5.69 -21.36 2.52
C VAL A 408 5.13 -20.85 3.83
N GLN A 409 4.75 -21.79 4.69
CA GLN A 409 4.44 -21.55 6.09
C GLN A 409 5.73 -21.68 6.90
N MET A 410 6.13 -20.62 7.59
CA MET A 410 7.39 -20.54 8.35
C MET A 410 7.18 -19.80 9.68
N PRO A 411 8.11 -19.91 10.66
CA PRO A 411 7.92 -19.29 11.97
C PRO A 411 7.96 -17.77 11.89
N PHE A 412 7.33 -17.13 12.88
CA PHE A 412 7.51 -15.71 13.13
C PHE A 412 8.95 -15.40 13.56
N VAL A 413 9.48 -14.26 13.11
CA VAL A 413 10.79 -13.72 13.52
C VAL A 413 10.71 -12.21 13.71
N PHE A 414 11.64 -11.66 14.50
CA PHE A 414 11.87 -10.21 14.57
C PHE A 414 12.91 -9.81 13.52
N HIS A 415 12.55 -8.96 12.58
CA HIS A 415 13.42 -8.61 11.45
C HIS A 415 14.40 -7.52 11.86
N TYR A 416 15.65 -7.63 11.44
CA TYR A 416 16.61 -6.53 11.57
C TYR A 416 16.30 -5.47 10.52
N ARG A 417 16.15 -4.21 10.94
CA ARG A 417 15.87 -3.09 10.04
C ARG A 417 16.87 -1.96 10.25
N LYS A 418 17.27 -1.37 9.11
CA LYS A 418 17.88 -0.05 9.01
C LYS A 418 16.74 0.94 8.81
N ASP A 419 16.39 1.73 9.83
CA ASP A 419 15.50 2.87 9.61
C ASP A 419 16.26 3.96 8.84
N ASN A 420 15.55 4.83 8.12
CA ASN A 420 16.06 5.82 7.16
C ASN A 420 16.98 6.90 7.79
N GLU A 421 18.11 6.46 8.37
CA GLU A 421 19.39 7.16 8.64
C GLU A 421 19.94 7.08 10.08
N ARG A 422 19.24 6.56 11.11
CA ARG A 422 19.77 6.70 12.51
C ARG A 422 19.65 5.53 13.47
N HIS A 423 18.83 4.52 13.20
CA HIS A 423 18.64 3.42 14.16
C HIS A 423 18.62 2.06 13.47
N LEU A 424 19.38 1.14 14.07
CA LEU A 424 19.40 -0.27 13.73
C LEU A 424 18.77 -1.04 14.88
N GLY A 425 17.89 -1.97 14.56
CA GLY A 425 17.26 -2.78 15.59
C GLY A 425 16.36 -3.87 15.02
N PHE A 426 16.03 -4.82 15.88
CA PHE A 426 15.06 -5.85 15.57
C PHE A 426 13.65 -5.31 15.81
N MET A 427 12.81 -5.32 14.78
CA MET A 427 11.41 -4.91 14.87
C MET A 427 10.50 -6.11 14.60
N PRO A 428 9.38 -6.25 15.32
CA PRO A 428 8.29 -7.06 14.84
C PRO A 428 7.70 -6.39 13.59
N ALA A 429 7.68 -7.12 12.50
CA ALA A 429 6.44 -7.41 11.78
C ALA A 429 5.24 -6.45 11.93
N HIS A 430 4.58 -6.44 13.10
CA HIS A 430 3.34 -5.68 13.35
C HIS A 430 3.55 -4.17 13.53
N GLN A 431 4.76 -3.63 13.34
CA GLN A 431 5.05 -2.20 13.48
C GLN A 431 5.52 -1.49 12.21
N TRP A 432 5.42 -2.11 11.03
CA TRP A 432 5.86 -1.45 9.78
C TRP A 432 5.05 -0.17 9.39
N THR A 433 4.04 0.24 10.17
CA THR A 433 3.15 1.38 9.85
C THR A 433 2.92 2.33 11.02
N SER A 434 3.31 2.01 12.26
CA SER A 434 3.20 2.95 13.37
C SER A 434 4.40 3.89 13.34
N LEU A 435 4.14 5.16 13.10
CA LEU A 435 5.12 6.24 12.97
C LEU A 435 5.71 6.74 14.27
N GLU A 436 5.37 6.10 15.38
CA GLU A 436 6.07 6.43 16.61
C GLU A 436 7.46 5.80 16.55
N PRO A 437 8.53 6.60 16.72
CA PRO A 437 9.86 6.06 16.94
C PRO A 437 9.84 5.30 18.26
N ILE A 438 9.50 4.02 18.21
CA ILE A 438 9.53 3.18 19.40
C ILE A 438 10.99 2.95 19.74
N ARG A 439 11.32 3.33 20.96
CA ARG A 439 12.65 3.22 21.55
C ARG A 439 12.88 1.75 21.86
N SER A 440 13.48 1.03 20.92
CA SER A 440 14.02 -0.34 21.05
C SER A 440 12.99 -1.48 21.15
N ALA A 441 13.41 -2.69 20.76
CA ALA A 441 12.65 -3.93 20.95
C ALA A 441 12.21 -4.17 22.40
N LYS A 442 12.85 -3.49 23.36
CA LYS A 442 12.62 -3.57 24.80
C LYS A 442 11.25 -3.04 25.21
N ASP A 443 10.86 -1.86 24.72
CA ASP A 443 9.56 -1.26 25.04
C ASP A 443 8.41 -2.14 24.53
N LEU A 444 8.69 -2.88 23.46
CA LEU A 444 7.73 -3.74 22.79
C LEU A 444 7.53 -5.08 23.50
N LEU A 445 8.63 -5.78 23.80
CA LEU A 445 8.62 -7.02 24.58
C LEU A 445 8.20 -6.79 26.04
N ALA A 446 8.32 -5.55 26.53
CA ALA A 446 7.81 -5.14 27.83
C ALA A 446 6.29 -4.83 27.82
N SER A 447 5.70 -4.55 26.65
CA SER A 447 4.26 -4.24 26.49
C SER A 447 3.36 -5.47 26.28
N ASP A 448 3.89 -6.68 26.47
CA ASP A 448 3.30 -7.98 26.14
C ASP A 448 2.12 -8.40 27.07
N GLU A 449 1.05 -7.61 27.15
CA GLU A 449 -0.22 -8.05 27.75
C GLU A 449 -0.95 -9.12 26.89
N ILE A 450 -0.57 -9.26 25.62
CA ILE A 450 -1.33 -9.98 24.59
C ILE A 450 -0.71 -11.35 24.26
N ILE A 451 0.58 -11.52 24.51
CA ILE A 451 1.28 -12.76 24.17
C ILE A 451 1.25 -13.67 25.39
N GLU A 452 0.71 -14.88 25.25
CA GLU A 452 0.61 -15.83 26.36
C GLU A 452 1.99 -16.32 26.83
N ASN A 453 2.98 -16.08 25.99
CA ASN A 453 4.34 -16.56 26.13
C ASN A 453 5.06 -15.72 27.16
N GLY A 454 5.48 -16.36 28.26
CA GLY A 454 6.14 -15.68 29.36
C GLY A 454 7.46 -14.96 28.99
N LYS A 455 8.15 -14.44 30.00
CA LYS A 455 9.18 -13.40 29.85
C LYS A 455 10.30 -13.80 28.88
N PHE A 456 10.64 -12.89 27.97
CA PHE A 456 11.84 -13.01 27.15
C PHE A 456 13.11 -12.83 27.98
N ASP A 457 14.16 -13.53 27.57
CA ASP A 457 15.52 -13.30 28.00
C ASP A 457 16.05 -12.00 27.36
N MET A 458 15.76 -10.87 28.00
CA MET A 458 16.09 -9.55 27.49
C MET A 458 17.60 -9.33 27.38
N GLU A 459 18.41 -9.94 28.25
CA GLU A 459 19.87 -9.84 28.18
C GLU A 459 20.39 -10.41 26.86
N LYS A 460 19.84 -11.54 26.41
CA LYS A 460 20.22 -12.16 25.13
C LYS A 460 19.77 -11.32 23.93
N ILE A 461 18.62 -10.65 24.03
CA ILE A 461 18.12 -9.77 22.97
C ILE A 461 19.00 -8.52 22.88
N ASP A 462 19.31 -7.90 24.02
CA ASP A 462 20.17 -6.73 24.13
C ASP A 462 21.57 -7.05 23.56
N GLU A 463 22.13 -8.23 23.86
CA GLU A 463 23.40 -8.71 23.28
C GLU A 463 23.40 -8.67 21.73
N PHE A 464 22.32 -9.10 21.09
CA PHE A 464 22.23 -9.11 19.62
C PHE A 464 21.89 -7.75 19.02
N ILE A 465 21.14 -6.91 19.75
CA ILE A 465 20.86 -5.53 19.35
C ILE A 465 22.15 -4.70 19.38
N ASP A 466 22.92 -4.83 20.45
CA ASP A 466 24.17 -4.09 20.65
C ASP A 466 25.30 -4.61 19.76
N ASN A 467 25.22 -5.88 19.34
CA ASN A 467 26.23 -6.51 18.48
C ASN A 467 25.60 -7.27 17.28
N PRO A 468 25.03 -6.54 16.31
CA PRO A 468 24.37 -7.14 15.15
C PRO A 468 25.35 -7.89 14.24
N THR A 469 26.65 -7.55 14.28
CA THR A 469 27.69 -8.27 13.54
C THR A 469 27.92 -9.68 14.08
N GLU A 470 27.94 -9.87 15.40
CA GLU A 470 28.04 -11.21 15.97
C GLU A 470 26.73 -12.01 15.77
N ALA A 471 25.57 -11.34 15.79
CA ALA A 471 24.30 -11.98 15.41
C ALA A 471 24.33 -12.49 13.97
N LEU A 472 24.74 -11.66 13.01
CA LEU A 472 24.89 -12.04 11.60
C LEU A 472 25.87 -13.21 11.43
N LYS A 473 27.06 -13.10 12.03
CA LYS A 473 28.09 -14.15 11.99
C LYS A 473 27.60 -15.46 12.58
N SER A 474 26.86 -15.42 13.69
CA SER A 474 26.25 -16.60 14.29
C SER A 474 25.27 -17.28 13.33
N ALA A 475 24.38 -16.51 12.69
CA ALA A 475 23.43 -17.04 11.73
C ALA A 475 24.11 -17.64 10.47
N LEU A 476 25.12 -16.96 9.92
CA LEU A 476 25.87 -17.43 8.75
C LEU A 476 26.69 -18.70 9.07
N LYS A 477 27.29 -18.78 10.26
CA LYS A 477 27.98 -20.01 10.70
C LYS A 477 27.02 -21.18 10.83
N GLU A 478 25.80 -20.95 11.31
CA GLU A 478 24.81 -22.02 11.40
C GLU A 478 24.41 -22.53 10.00
N LEU A 479 24.22 -21.65 9.02
CA LEU A 479 24.05 -22.07 7.62
C LEU A 479 25.24 -22.88 7.10
N ALA A 480 26.47 -22.42 7.39
CA ALA A 480 27.70 -23.07 6.93
C ALA A 480 27.85 -24.49 7.49
N LYS A 481 27.54 -24.74 8.77
CA LYS A 481 27.52 -26.10 9.36
C LYS A 481 26.62 -27.08 8.58
N HIS A 482 25.55 -26.56 7.99
CA HIS A 482 24.63 -27.32 7.15
C HIS A 482 25.01 -27.31 5.66
N LYS A 483 26.19 -26.79 5.31
CA LYS A 483 26.72 -26.65 3.95
C LYS A 483 25.80 -25.84 3.04
N ILE A 484 25.20 -24.78 3.57
CA ILE A 484 24.32 -23.89 2.83
C ILE A 484 25.02 -22.54 2.65
N VAL A 485 25.04 -22.06 1.41
CA VAL A 485 25.47 -20.70 1.06
C VAL A 485 24.24 -19.85 0.81
N HIS A 486 24.13 -18.73 1.52
CA HIS A 486 23.14 -17.70 1.24
C HIS A 486 23.70 -16.73 0.19
N LEU A 487 23.05 -16.67 -0.98
CA LEU A 487 23.57 -15.91 -2.11
C LEU A 487 23.14 -14.44 -2.08
N ASP A 488 22.15 -14.06 -1.27
CA ASP A 488 21.71 -12.66 -1.13
C ASP A 488 21.80 -12.16 0.32
N ILE A 489 23.01 -12.04 0.88
CA ILE A 489 23.18 -11.60 2.28
C ILE A 489 23.04 -10.08 2.37
N GLU A 490 22.02 -9.61 3.09
CA GLU A 490 21.80 -8.21 3.43
C GLU A 490 21.36 -8.08 4.89
N TRP A 491 21.51 -6.88 5.47
CA TRP A 491 21.02 -6.60 6.83
C TRP A 491 19.53 -6.89 7.00
N ARG A 492 18.70 -6.64 5.98
CA ARG A 492 17.26 -6.93 6.02
C ARG A 492 16.92 -8.43 6.09
N HIS A 493 17.89 -9.30 5.82
CA HIS A 493 17.74 -10.77 5.89
C HIS A 493 18.22 -11.36 7.22
N LEU A 494 18.76 -10.53 8.13
CA LEU A 494 19.04 -10.95 9.49
C LEU A 494 17.76 -10.83 10.34
N ALA A 495 17.48 -11.83 11.17
CA ALA A 495 16.35 -11.80 12.08
C ALA A 495 16.65 -12.53 13.40
N LEU A 496 15.75 -12.38 14.37
CA LEU A 496 15.74 -13.13 15.63
C LEU A 496 14.53 -14.06 15.67
N LEU A 497 14.78 -15.36 15.75
CA LEU A 497 13.75 -16.39 15.91
C LEU A 497 13.45 -16.61 17.40
N PRO A 498 12.21 -16.38 17.86
CA PRO A 498 11.80 -16.73 19.22
C PRO A 498 11.78 -18.25 19.40
N TYR A 499 12.34 -18.74 20.50
CA TYR A 499 12.18 -20.14 20.90
C TYR A 499 11.98 -20.28 22.42
N PRO A 500 11.15 -21.25 22.85
CA PRO A 500 10.87 -21.45 24.27
C PRO A 500 12.07 -22.14 24.96
N ILE A 501 12.54 -21.58 26.08
CA ILE A 501 13.47 -22.27 27.00
C ILE A 501 12.67 -23.12 27.99
N SER A 502 11.55 -22.58 28.47
CA SER A 502 10.62 -23.25 29.37
C SER A 502 9.19 -22.83 29.03
N LYS A 503 8.20 -23.30 29.80
CA LYS A 503 6.78 -22.96 29.59
C LYS A 503 6.54 -21.44 29.58
N ASP A 504 7.24 -20.72 30.45
CA ASP A 504 7.02 -19.29 30.70
C ASP A 504 8.28 -18.44 30.45
N LYS A 505 9.29 -19.00 29.76
CA LYS A 505 10.51 -18.26 29.41
C LYS A 505 10.87 -18.48 27.96
N TRP A 506 11.09 -17.37 27.26
CA TRP A 506 11.48 -17.33 25.85
C TRP A 506 12.87 -16.73 25.70
N THR A 507 13.53 -17.06 24.61
CA THR A 507 14.74 -16.38 24.17
C THR A 507 14.75 -16.32 22.65
N VAL A 508 15.84 -15.82 22.08
CA VAL A 508 15.98 -15.60 20.64
C VAL A 508 17.24 -16.26 20.09
N GLN A 509 17.18 -16.67 18.83
CA GLN A 509 18.31 -17.14 18.05
C GLN A 509 18.46 -16.28 16.80
N PRO A 510 19.66 -15.79 16.46
CA PRO A 510 19.91 -15.15 15.17
C PRO A 510 19.72 -16.14 14.02
N VAL A 511 18.94 -15.74 13.02
CA VAL A 511 18.65 -16.54 11.84
C VAL A 511 18.76 -15.68 10.58
N MET A 512 19.00 -16.34 9.44
CA MET A 512 18.81 -15.75 8.12
C MET A 512 17.43 -16.09 7.59
N ILE A 513 16.76 -15.10 7.01
CA ILE A 513 15.49 -15.22 6.29
C ILE A 513 15.67 -14.98 4.80
N ASP A 514 14.60 -15.16 4.03
CA ASP A 514 14.60 -15.07 2.58
C ASP A 514 15.53 -16.08 1.90
N LEU A 515 15.29 -17.36 2.21
CA LEU A 515 16.19 -18.47 1.86
C LEU A 515 15.93 -19.03 0.45
N SER A 516 15.31 -18.23 -0.42
CA SER A 516 14.98 -18.61 -1.80
C SER A 516 16.22 -18.68 -2.69
N ASP A 517 17.21 -17.80 -2.47
CA ASP A 517 18.48 -17.78 -3.19
C ASP A 517 19.61 -18.43 -2.37
N THR A 518 19.55 -19.76 -2.30
CA THR A 518 20.53 -20.57 -1.59
C THR A 518 21.07 -21.69 -2.46
N ARG A 519 22.31 -22.11 -2.18
CA ARG A 519 22.89 -23.32 -2.78
C ARG A 519 23.57 -24.19 -1.74
N LYS A 520 23.82 -25.44 -2.12
CA LYS A 520 24.58 -26.39 -1.32
C LYS A 520 26.07 -26.27 -1.63
N ALA A 521 26.91 -26.22 -0.62
CA ALA A 521 28.37 -26.31 -0.71
C ALA A 521 28.86 -27.75 -0.51
N VAL A 522 30.11 -28.02 -0.86
CA VAL A 522 30.78 -29.30 -0.64
C VAL A 522 31.14 -29.48 0.84
N SER A 523 31.57 -28.40 1.50
CA SER A 523 31.97 -28.37 2.91
C SER A 523 31.43 -27.15 3.66
N GLU A 524 31.54 -27.19 5.00
CA GLU A 524 31.26 -26.04 5.87
C GLU A 524 32.24 -24.89 5.59
N ASP A 525 33.53 -25.21 5.35
CA ASP A 525 34.56 -24.21 5.05
C ASP A 525 34.30 -23.46 3.74
N GLU A 526 33.88 -24.17 2.68
CA GLU A 526 33.48 -23.54 1.42
C GLU A 526 32.28 -22.62 1.66
N ALA A 527 31.26 -23.12 2.38
CA ALA A 527 30.07 -22.34 2.64
C ALA A 527 30.37 -21.05 3.41
N TRP A 528 31.19 -21.15 4.46
CA TRP A 528 31.62 -20.00 5.24
C TRP A 528 32.49 -19.05 4.42
N SER A 529 33.47 -19.56 3.67
CA SER A 529 34.39 -18.73 2.88
C SER A 529 33.65 -17.83 1.88
N GLU A 530 32.60 -18.34 1.25
CA GLU A 530 31.81 -17.56 0.29
C GLU A 530 30.91 -16.52 0.94
N MET A 531 30.31 -16.85 2.08
CA MET A 531 29.49 -15.89 2.83
C MET A 531 30.33 -14.84 3.55
N LYS A 532 31.60 -15.15 3.86
CA LYS A 532 32.52 -14.29 4.62
C LYS A 532 32.80 -12.96 3.93
N GLU A 533 32.98 -12.95 2.61
CA GLU A 533 33.23 -11.71 1.86
C GLU A 533 32.05 -10.73 2.02
N LYS A 534 30.81 -11.22 1.88
CA LYS A 534 29.60 -10.41 2.07
C LYS A 534 29.43 -9.96 3.52
N TYR A 535 29.74 -10.83 4.48
CA TYR A 535 29.76 -10.49 5.90
C TYR A 535 30.72 -9.34 6.19
N GLU A 536 31.98 -9.42 5.73
CA GLU A 536 33.00 -8.39 5.94
C GLU A 536 32.58 -7.05 5.32
N LYS A 537 31.95 -7.07 4.14
CA LYS A 537 31.38 -5.88 3.51
C LYS A 537 30.29 -5.22 4.37
N LEU A 538 29.34 -6.00 4.90
CA LEU A 538 28.25 -5.48 5.74
C LEU A 538 28.76 -4.94 7.08
N VAL A 539 29.78 -5.58 7.67
CA VAL A 539 30.47 -5.08 8.87
C VAL A 539 31.09 -3.71 8.62
N LEU A 540 31.78 -3.54 7.48
CA LEU A 540 32.39 -2.25 7.10
C LEU A 540 31.34 -1.16 6.87
N GLU A 541 30.21 -1.50 6.22
CA GLU A 541 29.08 -0.58 6.07
C GLU A 541 28.57 -0.09 7.43
N LEU A 542 28.35 -1.02 8.37
CA LEU A 542 27.89 -0.69 9.72
C LEU A 542 28.88 0.24 10.45
N GLN A 543 30.18 -0.06 10.38
CA GLN A 543 31.21 0.78 10.99
C GLN A 543 31.26 2.19 10.39
N THR A 544 30.97 2.32 9.09
CA THR A 544 30.91 3.62 8.40
C THR A 544 29.72 4.43 8.91
N LEU A 545 28.54 3.82 9.01
CA LEU A 545 27.33 4.46 9.54
C LEU A 545 27.48 4.89 11.00
N SER A 546 28.17 4.09 11.83
CA SER A 546 28.42 4.45 13.23
C SER A 546 29.37 5.65 13.36
N ARG A 547 30.26 5.89 12.39
CA ARG A 547 31.15 7.06 12.37
C ARG A 547 30.46 8.33 11.91
N GLU A 548 29.49 8.23 10.99
CA GLU A 548 28.72 9.38 10.50
C GLU A 548 27.71 9.92 11.52
N ASN A 549 27.36 9.12 12.52
CA ASN A 549 26.41 9.47 13.58
C ASN A 549 27.06 9.99 14.88
N VAL A 550 28.40 10.02 14.95
CA VAL A 550 29.19 10.63 16.06
C VAL A 550 29.67 12.00 15.61
#